data_AF-A0A402BNA2-F1
#
_entry.id   AF-A0A402BNA2-F1
#
_cell.length_a   1.000
_cell.length_b   1.000
_cell.length_c   1.000
_cell.angle_alpha   90.00
_cell.angle_beta   90.00
_cell.angle_gamma   90.00
#
_symmetry.space_group_name_H-M   'P 1'
#
loop_
_entity.id
_entity.type
_entity.pdbx_description
1 polymer ?
#
loop_
_entity_poly.entity_id
_entity_poly.type
_entity_poly.pdbx_seq_one_letter_code
_entity_poly.pdbx_strand_id
1 'polypeptide(L)'
;MIKNSNKKGPRRKYKRIAAALAGAAVISSTLLPGIPVFKVHAAADSSQVNTTPPVTKEKEPASAQNSPLKVARQQAGKYGFDTDRDRFSLQRRTNTEATVIIRTASGKTYKMELSKTRGNDWRVTSVRPIGNDSSNTVSTPVKEVMDNAYRFGFDPDKDKFSLLSLAGTKATVQVITSGQTFKVDLTKKYNGWEITTIRGVGNSKYPATYIPASMFPYTNLLPKPVTNIGQSKTLFESDQYTGWSWLENSYPSDRTFGILLQDPRTSDSTDLYPSSVLDALKSIDFNKQFVLYTSLGTVTSQGYGIGIERIIQTGNDYTVTVRAKSPAVGAASLPTTKSSDLVAIDRSTLDFSDPVTITFVDANGITLSKYTLTLRY
;
A
#
# COMPACT_ATOMS: atom_id res chain seq x y z
N MET A 1 18.28 73.45 3.27
CA MET A 1 16.79 73.36 3.30
C MET A 1 16.44 72.31 2.24
N ILE A 2 15.87 71.11 2.47
CA ILE A 2 14.85 70.63 3.40
C ILE A 2 15.05 69.11 3.68
N LYS A 3 14.93 68.78 4.97
CA LYS A 3 14.69 67.55 5.75
C LYS A 3 14.52 66.15 5.11
N ASN A 4 15.37 65.24 5.60
CA ASN A 4 15.15 63.80 5.83
C ASN A 4 13.93 63.52 6.73
N SER A 5 13.20 62.42 6.48
CA SER A 5 12.33 61.81 7.49
C SER A 5 12.36 60.27 7.45
N ASN A 6 12.99 59.69 8.48
CA ASN A 6 12.95 58.29 8.86
C ASN A 6 11.63 58.02 9.61
N LYS A 7 10.86 56.99 9.21
CA LYS A 7 9.76 56.45 10.03
C LYS A 7 10.10 55.04 10.51
N LYS A 8 10.35 54.91 11.81
CA LYS A 8 10.44 53.63 12.54
C LYS A 8 9.03 53.19 12.95
N GLY A 9 8.63 51.98 12.58
CA GLY A 9 7.37 51.35 13.01
C GLY A 9 7.46 50.71 14.41
N PRO A 10 6.33 50.54 15.12
CA PRO A 10 6.29 50.16 16.53
C PRO A 10 6.52 48.65 16.77
N ARG A 11 7.40 48.34 17.73
CA ARG A 11 7.66 46.99 18.25
C ARG A 11 6.52 46.53 19.16
N ARG A 12 5.81 45.45 18.78
CA ARG A 12 4.82 44.77 19.63
C ARG A 12 5.54 43.79 20.56
N LYS A 13 5.32 43.93 21.87
CA LYS A 13 5.75 42.99 22.93
C LYS A 13 4.61 42.01 23.18
N TYR A 14 4.80 40.73 22.90
CA TYR A 14 3.89 39.67 23.33
C TYR A 14 4.40 39.04 24.63
N LYS A 15 3.56 39.08 25.66
CA LYS A 15 3.77 38.46 26.96
C LYS A 15 3.61 36.94 26.80
N ARG A 16 4.58 36.19 27.34
CA ARG A 16 4.53 34.72 27.42
C ARG A 16 3.52 34.33 28.49
N ILE A 17 2.54 33.51 28.15
CA ILE A 17 1.71 32.78 29.10
C ILE A 17 2.27 31.37 29.16
N ALA A 18 2.78 30.99 30.32
CA ALA A 18 3.11 29.62 30.66
C ALA A 18 1.84 28.92 31.16
N ALA A 19 1.50 27.80 30.56
CA ALA A 19 0.53 26.87 31.12
C ALA A 19 1.24 25.53 31.31
N ALA A 20 1.50 25.20 32.58
CA ALA A 20 1.90 23.88 33.00
C ALA A 20 0.64 23.03 33.16
N LEU A 21 0.56 21.91 32.45
CA LEU A 21 -0.40 20.85 32.73
C LEU A 21 0.35 19.52 32.69
N ALA A 22 0.64 19.03 33.89
CA ALA A 22 1.11 17.69 34.16
C ALA A 22 -0.10 16.72 34.12
N GLY A 23 0.09 15.55 33.53
CA GLY A 23 -0.93 14.51 33.47
C GLY A 23 -0.53 13.33 32.58
N ALA A 24 0.62 12.72 32.86
CA ALA A 24 0.97 11.42 32.26
C ALA A 24 0.30 10.31 33.07
N ALA A 25 -0.73 9.67 32.50
CA ALA A 25 -1.23 8.39 32.98
C ALA A 25 -0.52 7.28 32.20
N VAL A 26 0.39 6.58 32.88
CA VAL A 26 1.05 5.36 32.38
C VAL A 26 0.12 4.18 32.71
N ILE A 27 -0.52 3.60 31.70
CA ILE A 27 -1.10 2.26 31.83
C ILE A 27 -0.06 1.27 31.29
N SER A 28 0.80 0.80 32.19
CA SER A 28 1.55 -0.43 31.98
C SER A 28 0.57 -1.60 32.01
N SER A 29 0.31 -2.23 30.87
CA SER A 29 -0.35 -3.53 30.86
C SER A 29 0.72 -4.62 30.99
N THR A 30 0.91 -5.06 32.23
CA THR A 30 1.57 -6.32 32.55
C THR A 30 0.68 -7.48 32.09
N LEU A 31 1.27 -8.40 31.34
CA LEU A 31 0.65 -9.66 30.93
C LEU A 31 0.35 -10.51 32.18
N LEU A 32 -0.93 -10.86 32.39
CA LEU A 32 -1.35 -11.92 33.32
C LEU A 32 -2.21 -12.94 32.54
N PRO A 33 -1.98 -14.26 32.73
CA PRO A 33 -2.76 -15.30 32.09
C PRO A 33 -4.06 -15.49 32.88
N GLY A 34 -5.19 -15.28 32.22
CA GLY A 34 -6.50 -15.43 32.86
C GLY A 34 -7.60 -15.54 31.82
N ILE A 35 -7.99 -16.77 31.52
CA ILE A 35 -9.22 -17.11 30.80
C ILE A 35 -10.41 -16.61 31.64
N PRO A 36 -11.37 -15.89 31.03
CA PRO A 36 -12.76 -16.13 31.35
C PRO A 36 -13.50 -16.77 30.17
N VAL A 37 -14.09 -17.92 30.50
CA VAL A 37 -14.98 -18.75 29.69
C VAL A 37 -16.18 -17.91 29.24
N PHE A 38 -16.40 -17.79 27.92
CA PHE A 38 -17.67 -17.29 27.40
C PHE A 38 -18.78 -18.30 27.72
N LYS A 39 -19.72 -17.92 28.59
CA LYS A 39 -21.02 -18.61 28.72
C LYS A 39 -21.85 -18.31 27.47
N VAL A 40 -21.86 -19.27 26.54
CA VAL A 40 -22.84 -19.31 25.44
C VAL A 40 -24.15 -19.81 26.04
N HIS A 41 -25.19 -18.98 26.00
CA HIS A 41 -26.56 -19.46 26.22
C HIS A 41 -26.97 -20.25 25.00
N ALA A 42 -27.09 -21.57 25.16
CA ALA A 42 -27.79 -22.44 24.24
C ALA A 42 -29.29 -22.18 24.37
N ALA A 43 -29.93 -21.73 23.29
CA ALA A 43 -31.37 -21.87 23.13
C ALA A 43 -31.62 -23.17 22.34
N ALA A 44 -32.48 -24.00 22.91
CA ALA A 44 -32.81 -25.32 22.42
C ALA A 44 -33.55 -25.28 21.07
N ASP A 45 -33.04 -26.09 20.15
CA ASP A 45 -33.73 -27.06 19.31
C ASP A 45 -35.23 -26.83 19.01
N SER A 46 -35.52 -26.55 17.74
CA SER A 46 -36.71 -27.11 17.10
C SER A 46 -36.26 -27.80 15.83
N SER A 47 -36.35 -29.11 15.88
CA SER A 47 -35.89 -30.02 14.86
C SER A 47 -36.83 -29.95 13.65
N GLN A 48 -36.33 -29.48 12.51
CA GLN A 48 -36.86 -29.89 11.21
C GLN A 48 -35.74 -30.44 10.35
N VAL A 49 -35.78 -31.76 10.21
CA VAL A 49 -35.13 -32.53 9.16
C VAL A 49 -35.42 -31.88 7.82
N ASN A 50 -34.38 -31.36 7.14
CA ASN A 50 -34.48 -31.01 5.74
C ASN A 50 -33.32 -31.65 4.97
N THR A 51 -33.70 -32.70 4.27
CA THR A 51 -32.98 -33.29 3.15
C THR A 51 -32.56 -32.24 2.14
N THR A 52 -31.37 -32.44 1.59
CA THR A 52 -30.70 -31.74 0.48
C THR A 52 -31.66 -31.06 -0.51
N PRO A 53 -31.58 -29.74 -0.75
CA PRO A 53 -32.28 -29.12 -1.86
C PRO A 53 -31.48 -29.33 -3.18
N PRO A 54 -32.15 -29.67 -4.29
CA PRO A 54 -31.54 -29.62 -5.61
C PRO A 54 -31.28 -28.17 -6.00
N VAL A 55 -30.30 -27.98 -6.89
CA VAL A 55 -29.95 -26.70 -7.52
C VAL A 55 -31.20 -26.08 -8.16
N THR A 56 -31.84 -25.14 -7.45
CA THR A 56 -32.95 -24.36 -7.97
C THR A 56 -32.40 -23.32 -8.95
N LYS A 57 -32.67 -23.52 -10.24
CA LYS A 57 -32.51 -22.49 -11.27
C LYS A 57 -33.39 -21.30 -10.88
N GLU A 58 -32.75 -20.19 -10.52
CA GLU A 58 -33.40 -18.91 -10.25
C GLU A 58 -34.25 -18.51 -11.47
N LYS A 59 -35.55 -18.37 -11.26
CA LYS A 59 -36.54 -18.10 -12.31
C LYS A 59 -36.48 -16.60 -12.64
N GLU A 60 -35.77 -16.29 -13.73
CA GLU A 60 -35.65 -14.94 -14.31
C GLU A 60 -37.05 -14.35 -14.61
N PRO A 61 -37.35 -13.10 -14.22
CA PRO A 61 -38.67 -12.50 -14.43
C PRO A 61 -39.04 -12.40 -15.91
N ALA A 62 -40.34 -12.56 -16.21
CA ALA A 62 -40.91 -12.74 -17.55
C ALA A 62 -40.71 -11.59 -18.57
N SER A 63 -40.04 -10.49 -18.22
CA SER A 63 -39.61 -9.45 -19.17
C SER A 63 -38.27 -9.75 -19.88
N ALA A 64 -37.63 -10.88 -19.57
CA ALA A 64 -36.34 -11.28 -20.13
C ALA A 64 -36.38 -11.78 -21.60
N GLN A 65 -37.57 -11.85 -22.24
CA GLN A 65 -37.70 -12.43 -23.59
C GLN A 65 -36.81 -11.76 -24.64
N ASN A 66 -36.52 -10.46 -24.51
CA ASN A 66 -35.64 -9.67 -25.40
C ASN A 66 -34.38 -9.14 -24.67
N SER A 67 -33.85 -9.87 -23.70
CA SER A 67 -32.58 -9.51 -23.06
C SER A 67 -31.40 -9.67 -24.04
N PRO A 68 -30.46 -8.70 -24.12
CA PRO A 68 -29.25 -8.85 -24.93
C PRO A 68 -28.41 -10.07 -24.52
N LEU A 69 -28.46 -10.47 -23.24
CA LEU A 69 -27.77 -11.66 -22.75
C LEU A 69 -28.35 -12.95 -23.33
N LYS A 70 -29.68 -13.02 -23.48
CA LYS A 70 -30.37 -14.16 -24.09
C LYS A 70 -30.03 -14.27 -25.57
N VAL A 71 -30.07 -13.14 -26.29
CA VAL A 71 -29.66 -13.11 -27.71
C VAL A 71 -28.21 -13.52 -27.87
N ALA A 72 -27.31 -13.05 -26.99
CA ALA A 72 -25.92 -13.46 -27.01
C ALA A 72 -25.76 -14.99 -26.87
N ARG A 73 -26.47 -15.63 -25.93
CA ARG A 73 -26.48 -17.10 -25.77
C ARG A 73 -27.07 -17.81 -26.99
N GLN A 74 -28.20 -17.34 -27.52
CA GLN A 74 -28.85 -17.94 -28.69
C GLN A 74 -27.96 -17.88 -29.95
N GLN A 75 -27.18 -16.81 -30.12
CA GLN A 75 -26.27 -16.66 -31.25
C GLN A 75 -24.88 -17.25 -30.99
N ALA A 76 -24.59 -17.69 -29.75
CA ALA A 76 -23.23 -18.03 -29.34
C ALA A 76 -22.62 -19.19 -30.15
N GLY A 77 -23.42 -20.21 -30.47
CA GLY A 77 -23.00 -21.35 -31.27
C GLY A 77 -22.49 -20.96 -32.67
N LYS A 78 -23.00 -19.87 -33.25
CA LYS A 78 -22.52 -19.36 -34.56
C LYS A 78 -21.08 -18.84 -34.51
N TYR A 79 -20.60 -18.49 -33.31
CA TYR A 79 -19.26 -17.97 -33.07
C TYR A 79 -18.35 -19.00 -32.38
N GLY A 80 -18.77 -20.27 -32.34
CA GLY A 80 -18.00 -21.36 -31.73
C GLY A 80 -18.01 -21.37 -30.20
N PHE A 81 -18.96 -20.69 -29.56
CA PHE A 81 -19.14 -20.74 -28.11
C PHE A 81 -20.14 -21.82 -27.72
N ASP A 82 -19.83 -22.53 -26.64
CA ASP A 82 -20.66 -23.57 -26.06
C ASP A 82 -21.50 -22.96 -24.93
N THR A 83 -22.82 -22.89 -25.09
CA THR A 83 -23.70 -22.25 -24.09
C THR A 83 -23.79 -22.98 -22.76
N ASP A 84 -23.45 -24.27 -22.74
CA ASP A 84 -23.50 -25.10 -21.53
C ASP A 84 -22.19 -25.03 -20.74
N ARG A 85 -21.07 -24.80 -21.44
CA ARG A 85 -19.74 -24.74 -20.83
C ARG A 85 -19.21 -23.31 -20.64
N ASP A 86 -19.58 -22.40 -21.53
CA ASP A 86 -19.08 -21.03 -21.53
C ASP A 86 -19.98 -20.12 -20.69
N ARG A 87 -19.36 -19.13 -20.05
CA ARG A 87 -20.06 -18.19 -19.16
C ARG A 87 -20.30 -16.87 -19.86
N PHE A 88 -21.55 -16.43 -19.85
CA PHE A 88 -21.99 -15.17 -20.44
C PHE A 88 -22.35 -14.18 -19.34
N SER A 89 -21.81 -12.97 -19.40
CA SER A 89 -22.10 -11.90 -18.45
C SER A 89 -22.40 -10.59 -19.18
N LEU A 90 -23.51 -9.95 -18.83
CA LEU A 90 -23.87 -8.64 -19.38
C LEU A 90 -23.05 -7.57 -18.66
N GLN A 91 -22.24 -6.82 -19.41
CA GLN A 91 -21.38 -5.77 -18.85
C GLN A 91 -22.01 -4.38 -18.94
N ARG A 92 -22.58 -4.07 -20.10
CA ARG A 92 -23.17 -2.77 -20.38
C ARG A 92 -24.44 -2.98 -21.19
N ARG A 93 -25.45 -2.18 -20.89
CA ARG A 93 -26.67 -2.07 -21.68
C ARG A 93 -27.10 -0.61 -21.72
N THR A 94 -27.32 -0.09 -22.91
CA THR A 94 -28.03 1.16 -23.17
C THR A 94 -29.35 0.84 -23.88
N ASN A 95 -30.09 1.85 -24.33
CA ASN A 95 -31.31 1.65 -25.10
C ASN A 95 -31.06 1.07 -26.51
N THR A 96 -29.82 1.18 -27.02
CA THR A 96 -29.46 0.82 -28.39
C THR A 96 -28.25 -0.10 -28.50
N GLU A 97 -27.46 -0.26 -27.44
CA GLU A 97 -26.21 -1.02 -27.45
C GLU A 97 -26.08 -1.90 -26.21
N ALA A 98 -25.43 -3.04 -26.35
CA ALA A 98 -25.08 -3.89 -25.22
C ALA A 98 -23.71 -4.54 -25.43
N THR A 99 -23.07 -4.89 -24.33
CA THR A 99 -21.81 -5.62 -24.33
C THR A 99 -21.95 -6.83 -23.41
N VAL A 100 -21.70 -8.01 -23.97
CA VAL A 100 -21.65 -9.28 -23.25
C VAL A 100 -20.21 -9.79 -23.26
N ILE A 101 -19.74 -10.25 -22.11
CA ILE A 101 -18.44 -10.91 -21.96
C ILE A 101 -18.68 -12.41 -21.90
N ILE A 102 -17.95 -13.13 -22.74
CA ILE A 102 -18.01 -14.58 -22.86
C ILE A 102 -16.68 -15.13 -22.35
N ARG A 103 -16.73 -16.02 -21.37
CA ARG A 103 -15.56 -16.76 -20.88
C ARG A 103 -15.71 -18.20 -21.29
N THR A 104 -14.80 -18.66 -22.14
CA THR A 104 -14.82 -20.03 -22.62
C THR A 104 -14.35 -21.01 -21.54
N ALA A 105 -14.71 -22.28 -21.67
CA ALA A 105 -14.15 -23.34 -20.82
C ALA A 105 -12.61 -23.42 -20.87
N SER A 106 -11.99 -22.95 -21.95
CA SER A 106 -10.53 -22.87 -22.11
C SER A 106 -9.88 -21.66 -21.39
N GLY A 107 -10.67 -20.79 -20.76
CA GLY A 107 -10.19 -19.57 -20.11
C GLY A 107 -10.09 -18.35 -21.03
N LYS A 108 -10.23 -18.51 -22.35
CA LYS A 108 -10.27 -17.37 -23.29
C LYS A 108 -11.49 -16.51 -23.04
N THR A 109 -11.31 -15.19 -23.12
CA THR A 109 -12.39 -14.20 -22.93
C THR A 109 -12.69 -13.48 -24.23
N TYR A 110 -13.97 -13.24 -24.53
CA TYR A 110 -14.43 -12.54 -25.72
C TYR A 110 -15.40 -11.43 -25.37
N LYS A 111 -15.33 -10.33 -26.12
CA LYS A 111 -16.30 -9.24 -26.10
C LYS A 111 -17.27 -9.44 -27.25
N MET A 112 -18.54 -9.61 -26.92
CA MET A 112 -19.65 -9.62 -27.86
C MET A 112 -20.41 -8.30 -27.75
N GLU A 113 -20.38 -7.50 -28.81
CA GLU A 113 -21.16 -6.27 -28.92
C GLU A 113 -22.47 -6.56 -29.63
N LEU A 114 -23.54 -5.99 -29.10
CA LEU A 114 -24.87 -6.09 -29.66
C LEU A 114 -25.43 -4.69 -29.89
N SER A 115 -26.19 -4.51 -30.96
CA SER A 115 -26.98 -3.31 -31.20
C SER A 115 -28.45 -3.65 -31.34
N LYS A 116 -29.32 -2.71 -30.98
CA LYS A 116 -30.76 -2.83 -31.11
C LYS A 116 -31.18 -2.33 -32.49
N THR A 117 -31.93 -3.14 -33.21
CA THR A 117 -32.51 -2.77 -34.51
C THR A 117 -33.70 -1.81 -34.34
N ARG A 118 -34.17 -1.22 -35.45
CA ARG A 118 -35.41 -0.41 -35.46
C ARG A 118 -36.64 -1.19 -34.97
N GLY A 119 -36.64 -2.52 -35.13
CA GLY A 119 -37.69 -3.42 -34.63
C GLY A 119 -37.59 -3.78 -33.14
N ASN A 120 -36.72 -3.12 -32.38
CA ASN A 120 -36.42 -3.41 -30.97
C ASN A 120 -35.74 -4.77 -30.69
N ASP A 121 -35.28 -5.48 -31.72
CA ASP A 121 -34.51 -6.72 -31.56
C ASP A 121 -33.02 -6.46 -31.37
N TRP A 122 -32.36 -7.20 -30.49
CA TRP A 122 -30.90 -7.18 -30.38
C TRP A 122 -30.26 -8.02 -31.49
N ARG A 123 -29.14 -7.55 -32.05
CA ARG A 123 -28.31 -8.28 -32.99
C ARG A 123 -26.84 -8.17 -32.59
N VAL A 124 -26.11 -9.26 -32.73
CA VAL A 124 -24.66 -9.27 -32.54
C VAL A 124 -24.01 -8.48 -33.67
N THR A 125 -23.24 -7.46 -33.35
CA THR A 125 -22.52 -6.61 -34.31
C THR A 125 -21.04 -6.96 -34.39
N SER A 126 -20.44 -7.41 -33.29
CA SER A 126 -19.03 -7.79 -33.25
C SER A 126 -18.81 -8.86 -32.19
N VAL A 127 -17.94 -9.81 -32.49
CA VAL A 127 -17.36 -10.74 -31.51
C VAL A 127 -15.85 -10.68 -31.70
N ARG A 128 -15.13 -10.31 -30.64
CA ARG A 128 -13.66 -10.26 -30.68
C ARG A 128 -13.06 -10.81 -29.41
N PRO A 129 -11.92 -11.53 -29.49
CA PRO A 129 -11.22 -11.95 -28.29
C PRO A 129 -10.75 -10.72 -27.51
N ILE A 130 -10.82 -10.79 -26.20
CA ILE A 130 -10.19 -9.82 -25.30
C ILE A 130 -8.88 -10.44 -24.85
N GLY A 131 -7.76 -9.86 -25.25
CA GLY A 131 -6.43 -10.43 -24.97
C GLY A 131 -5.56 -10.68 -26.20
N ASN A 132 -6.16 -10.77 -27.39
CA ASN A 132 -5.48 -11.12 -28.65
C ASN A 132 -5.29 -9.91 -29.58
N ASP A 133 -5.10 -8.71 -29.02
CA ASP A 133 -4.48 -7.66 -29.82
C ASP A 133 -3.02 -8.10 -30.01
N SER A 134 -2.72 -8.71 -31.16
CA SER A 134 -1.37 -9.06 -31.62
C SER A 134 -0.46 -7.85 -31.87
N SER A 135 -0.86 -6.69 -31.34
CA SER A 135 0.02 -5.55 -31.12
C SER A 135 0.85 -5.88 -29.87
N ASN A 136 2.10 -6.29 -30.10
CA ASN A 136 3.11 -6.56 -29.07
C ASN A 136 3.43 -5.38 -28.13
N THR A 137 2.64 -4.30 -28.13
CA THR A 137 2.95 -3.03 -27.48
C THR A 137 1.94 -2.59 -26.43
N VAL A 138 0.76 -3.21 -26.30
CA VAL A 138 -0.23 -2.80 -25.28
C VAL A 138 -0.70 -4.00 -24.45
N SER A 139 -0.22 -4.09 -23.20
CA SER A 139 -0.68 -5.04 -22.18
C SER A 139 -2.22 -4.98 -22.05
N THR A 140 -2.88 -6.13 -21.90
CA THR A 140 -4.32 -6.18 -21.60
C THR A 140 -4.54 -6.05 -20.10
N PRO A 141 -5.71 -5.61 -19.59
CA PRO A 141 -5.91 -5.47 -18.15
C PRO A 141 -5.65 -6.76 -17.38
N VAL A 142 -6.08 -7.91 -17.93
CA VAL A 142 -5.84 -9.22 -17.28
C VAL A 142 -4.35 -9.54 -17.28
N LYS A 143 -3.68 -9.33 -18.41
CA LYS A 143 -2.23 -9.54 -18.51
C LYS A 143 -1.47 -8.63 -17.55
N GLU A 144 -1.86 -7.37 -17.41
CA GLU A 144 -1.27 -6.44 -16.44
C GLU A 144 -1.38 -6.96 -15.01
N VAL A 145 -2.54 -7.49 -14.62
CA VAL A 145 -2.72 -8.07 -13.28
C VAL A 145 -1.91 -9.36 -13.12
N MET A 146 -1.80 -10.19 -14.15
CA MET A 146 -0.98 -11.40 -14.12
C MET A 146 0.52 -11.07 -14.04
N ASP A 147 0.98 -10.11 -14.83
CA ASP A 147 2.38 -9.67 -14.87
C ASP A 147 2.82 -9.05 -13.52
N ASN A 148 1.86 -8.49 -12.77
CA ASN A 148 2.07 -7.99 -11.42
C ASN A 148 1.50 -8.92 -10.32
N ALA A 149 1.13 -10.17 -10.62
CA ALA A 149 0.38 -11.02 -9.68
C ALA A 149 1.14 -11.21 -8.36
N TYR A 150 2.41 -11.60 -8.45
CA TYR A 150 3.26 -11.83 -7.28
C TYR A 150 3.39 -10.59 -6.39
N ARG A 151 3.41 -9.39 -6.98
CA ARG A 151 3.47 -8.13 -6.23
C ARG A 151 2.30 -7.95 -5.26
N PHE A 152 1.16 -8.51 -5.62
CA PHE A 152 -0.09 -8.36 -4.89
C PHE A 152 -0.45 -9.60 -4.08
N GLY A 153 0.51 -10.52 -3.91
CA GLY A 153 0.30 -11.78 -3.20
C GLY A 153 -0.55 -12.79 -3.97
N PHE A 154 -0.70 -12.62 -5.29
CA PHE A 154 -1.34 -13.59 -6.17
C PHE A 154 -0.29 -14.48 -6.85
N ASP A 155 -0.67 -15.70 -7.16
CA ASP A 155 0.13 -16.68 -7.90
C ASP A 155 -0.46 -16.85 -9.31
N PRO A 156 0.19 -16.36 -10.38
CA PRO A 156 -0.34 -16.43 -11.74
C PRO A 156 -0.56 -17.86 -12.26
N ASP A 157 0.11 -18.86 -11.66
CA ASP A 157 0.03 -20.26 -12.06
C ASP A 157 -1.08 -21.03 -11.30
N LYS A 158 -1.44 -20.56 -10.09
CA LYS A 158 -2.47 -21.22 -9.25
C LYS A 158 -3.79 -20.46 -9.19
N ASP A 159 -3.75 -19.13 -9.29
CA ASP A 159 -4.91 -18.28 -9.13
C ASP A 159 -5.66 -18.06 -10.45
N LYS A 160 -6.95 -17.71 -10.35
CA LYS A 160 -7.79 -17.49 -11.52
C LYS A 160 -8.01 -16.01 -11.77
N PHE A 161 -7.49 -15.53 -12.90
CA PHE A 161 -7.61 -14.14 -13.34
C PHE A 161 -8.68 -14.04 -14.41
N SER A 162 -9.56 -13.06 -14.29
CA SER A 162 -10.63 -12.92 -15.27
C SER A 162 -11.14 -11.49 -15.37
N LEU A 163 -11.30 -10.98 -16.59
CA LEU A 163 -11.81 -9.62 -16.78
C LEU A 163 -13.26 -9.54 -16.28
N LEU A 164 -13.50 -8.73 -15.26
CA LEU A 164 -14.82 -8.51 -14.70
C LEU A 164 -15.54 -7.37 -15.40
N SER A 165 -14.84 -6.27 -15.72
CA SER A 165 -15.41 -5.12 -16.43
C SER A 165 -14.34 -4.39 -17.26
N LEU A 166 -14.76 -3.75 -18.36
CA LEU A 166 -13.92 -2.88 -19.18
C LEU A 166 -14.78 -1.76 -19.78
N ALA A 167 -14.52 -0.52 -19.39
CA ALA A 167 -15.27 0.66 -19.80
C ALA A 167 -14.33 1.86 -20.04
N GLY A 168 -14.08 2.20 -21.31
CA GLY A 168 -13.20 3.30 -21.68
C GLY A 168 -11.78 3.10 -21.15
N THR A 169 -11.33 4.00 -20.28
CA THR A 169 -10.02 3.96 -19.62
C THR A 169 -10.04 3.20 -18.29
N LYS A 170 -11.12 2.51 -17.92
CA LYS A 170 -11.20 1.75 -16.67
C LYS A 170 -11.44 0.27 -16.93
N ALA A 171 -10.82 -0.56 -16.10
CA ALA A 171 -11.05 -2.00 -16.10
C ALA A 171 -11.11 -2.53 -14.67
N THR A 172 -11.83 -3.62 -14.46
CA THR A 172 -11.74 -4.41 -13.24
C THR A 172 -11.45 -5.85 -13.61
N VAL A 173 -10.42 -6.42 -13.01
CA VAL A 173 -10.07 -7.84 -13.10
C VAL A 173 -10.47 -8.51 -11.80
N GLN A 174 -11.13 -9.65 -11.90
CA GLN A 174 -11.39 -10.52 -10.76
C GLN A 174 -10.23 -11.50 -10.62
N VAL A 175 -9.70 -11.63 -9.41
CA VAL A 175 -8.72 -12.65 -9.04
C VAL A 175 -9.35 -13.57 -8.00
N ILE A 176 -9.23 -14.89 -8.17
CA ILE A 176 -9.66 -15.87 -7.17
C ILE A 176 -8.42 -16.62 -6.70
N THR A 177 -8.08 -16.46 -5.42
CA THR A 177 -6.97 -17.14 -4.76
C THR A 177 -7.45 -17.85 -3.50
N SER A 178 -7.12 -19.12 -3.33
CA SER A 178 -7.45 -19.92 -2.14
C SER A 178 -8.93 -19.84 -1.69
N GLY A 179 -9.85 -19.68 -2.65
CA GLY A 179 -11.29 -19.53 -2.39
C GLY A 179 -11.77 -18.11 -2.02
N GLN A 180 -10.86 -17.15 -1.85
CA GLN A 180 -11.17 -15.74 -1.69
C GLN A 180 -11.23 -15.05 -3.06
N THR A 181 -12.17 -14.11 -3.22
CA THR A 181 -12.32 -13.33 -4.45
C THR A 181 -11.84 -11.91 -4.23
N PHE A 182 -11.07 -11.40 -5.18
CA PHE A 182 -10.57 -10.03 -5.21
C PHE A 182 -11.03 -9.32 -6.49
N LYS A 183 -11.23 -8.01 -6.39
CA LYS A 183 -11.42 -7.10 -7.52
C LYS A 183 -10.21 -6.18 -7.60
N VAL A 184 -9.52 -6.24 -8.73
CA VAL A 184 -8.35 -5.43 -9.05
C VAL A 184 -8.78 -4.39 -10.06
N ASP A 185 -8.80 -3.13 -9.64
CA ASP A 185 -9.20 -2.01 -10.49
C ASP A 185 -7.97 -1.43 -11.20
N LEU A 186 -8.13 -1.13 -12.48
CA LEU A 186 -7.10 -0.59 -13.34
C LEU A 186 -7.58 0.65 -14.09
N THR A 187 -6.64 1.55 -14.36
CA THR A 187 -6.84 2.71 -15.21
C THR A 187 -5.86 2.70 -16.38
N LYS A 188 -6.35 2.94 -17.60
CA LYS A 188 -5.53 3.05 -18.81
C LYS A 188 -4.79 4.39 -18.80
N LYS A 189 -3.47 4.33 -18.92
CA LYS A 189 -2.53 5.44 -19.09
C LYS A 189 -1.95 5.40 -20.51
N TYR A 190 -1.12 6.39 -20.84
CA TYR A 190 -0.43 6.46 -22.14
C TYR A 190 0.42 5.21 -22.42
N ASN A 191 1.03 4.63 -21.38
CA ASN A 191 1.96 3.51 -21.48
C ASN A 191 1.36 2.13 -21.15
N GLY A 192 0.03 2.00 -21.01
CA GLY A 192 -0.61 0.73 -20.67
C GLY A 192 -1.64 0.83 -19.57
N TRP A 193 -1.86 -0.26 -18.84
CA TRP A 193 -2.77 -0.28 -17.69
C TRP A 193 -1.98 -0.07 -16.40
N GLU A 194 -2.57 0.67 -15.47
CA GLU A 194 -2.03 0.86 -14.13
C GLU A 194 -3.03 0.28 -13.13
N ILE A 195 -2.58 -0.62 -12.26
CA ILE A 195 -3.39 -1.17 -11.16
C ILE A 195 -3.48 -0.12 -10.06
N THR A 196 -4.70 0.31 -9.73
CA THR A 196 -4.93 1.40 -8.77
C THR A 196 -5.40 0.90 -7.42
N THR A 197 -6.12 -0.23 -7.38
CA THR A 197 -6.77 -0.70 -6.16
C THR A 197 -7.00 -2.21 -6.20
N ILE A 198 -6.86 -2.86 -5.06
CA ILE A 198 -7.20 -4.27 -4.87
C ILE A 198 -8.18 -4.38 -3.71
N ARG A 199 -9.29 -5.08 -3.93
CA ARG A 199 -10.39 -5.17 -2.96
C ARG A 199 -10.79 -6.61 -2.75
N GLY A 200 -10.66 -7.11 -1.52
CA GLY A 200 -11.21 -8.40 -1.12
C GLY A 200 -12.74 -8.32 -1.06
N VAL A 201 -13.42 -9.26 -1.72
CA VAL A 201 -14.87 -9.41 -1.62
C VAL A 201 -15.17 -10.21 -0.36
N GLY A 202 -15.84 -9.58 0.61
CA GLY A 202 -16.18 -10.22 1.86
C GLY A 202 -17.16 -11.39 1.70
N ASN A 203 -17.01 -12.42 2.52
CA ASN A 203 -17.90 -13.56 2.66
C ASN A 203 -17.89 -14.07 4.12
N SER A 204 -18.51 -15.22 4.40
CA SER A 204 -18.57 -15.78 5.76
C SER A 204 -17.21 -16.14 6.38
N LYS A 205 -16.16 -16.30 5.55
CA LYS A 205 -14.81 -16.68 5.97
C LYS A 205 -13.81 -15.52 5.90
N TYR A 206 -14.03 -14.53 5.04
CA TYR A 206 -13.10 -13.43 4.80
C TYR A 206 -13.82 -12.08 4.88
N PRO A 207 -13.32 -11.09 5.62
CA PRO A 207 -13.88 -9.74 5.59
C PRO A 207 -13.64 -9.07 4.22
N ALA A 208 -14.47 -8.08 3.89
CA ALA A 208 -14.21 -7.23 2.74
C ALA A 208 -13.00 -6.33 3.03
N THR A 209 -12.11 -6.15 2.05
CA THR A 209 -10.92 -5.32 2.20
C THR A 209 -10.82 -4.28 1.08
N TYR A 210 -10.11 -3.19 1.36
CA TYR A 210 -9.82 -2.14 0.39
C TYR A 210 -8.36 -1.71 0.57
N ILE A 211 -7.53 -2.03 -0.42
CA ILE A 211 -6.09 -1.75 -0.36
C ILE A 211 -5.70 -1.04 -1.66
N PRO A 212 -5.33 0.26 -1.60
CA PRO A 212 -4.71 0.96 -2.72
C PRO A 212 -3.47 0.21 -3.21
N ALA A 213 -3.26 0.16 -4.53
CA ALA A 213 -2.10 -0.53 -5.10
C ALA A 213 -0.76 0.02 -4.61
N SER A 214 -0.72 1.31 -4.23
CA SER A 214 0.43 1.97 -3.61
C SER A 214 0.81 1.42 -2.24
N MET A 215 -0.12 0.75 -1.55
CA MET A 215 0.19 0.09 -0.27
C MET A 215 0.89 -1.26 -0.46
N PHE A 216 0.90 -1.80 -1.68
CA PHE A 216 1.69 -2.99 -2.00
C PHE A 216 3.08 -2.57 -2.47
N PRO A 217 4.15 -3.05 -1.80
CA PRO A 217 5.52 -2.70 -2.18
C PRO A 217 5.74 -3.02 -3.66
N TYR A 218 6.43 -2.13 -4.38
CA TYR A 218 6.85 -2.38 -5.76
C TYR A 218 7.92 -3.49 -5.78
N THR A 219 7.49 -4.75 -5.86
CA THR A 219 8.37 -5.88 -6.16
C THR A 219 8.56 -5.98 -7.67
N ASN A 220 9.16 -4.96 -8.29
CA ASN A 220 9.69 -5.17 -9.63
C ASN A 220 10.92 -6.06 -9.46
N LEU A 221 10.77 -7.33 -9.84
CA LEU A 221 11.79 -8.37 -9.76
C LEU A 221 12.21 -8.62 -8.31
N LEU A 222 11.70 -9.70 -7.72
CA LEU A 222 12.61 -10.47 -6.87
C LEU A 222 13.74 -10.92 -7.82
N PRO A 223 15.00 -10.43 -7.69
CA PRO A 223 16.06 -11.41 -7.78
C PRO A 223 15.66 -12.50 -6.78
N LYS A 224 15.85 -13.77 -7.17
CA LYS A 224 15.88 -14.88 -6.20
C LYS A 224 16.41 -14.35 -4.86
N PRO A 225 15.76 -14.65 -3.72
CA PRO A 225 16.14 -14.12 -2.42
C PRO A 225 17.65 -14.15 -2.36
N VAL A 226 18.27 -13.00 -2.08
CA VAL A 226 19.73 -12.91 -1.99
C VAL A 226 20.12 -13.96 -0.97
N THR A 227 20.55 -15.12 -1.47
CA THR A 227 20.92 -16.28 -0.68
C THR A 227 22.33 -16.05 -0.21
N ASN A 228 22.63 -14.85 0.26
CA ASN A 228 23.92 -14.50 0.81
C ASN A 228 23.70 -14.18 2.28
N ILE A 229 23.27 -15.21 3.02
CA ILE A 229 23.37 -15.24 4.48
C ILE A 229 24.84 -14.95 4.80
N GLY A 230 25.13 -13.74 5.30
CA GLY A 230 26.48 -13.28 5.63
C GLY A 230 27.11 -12.25 4.68
N GLN A 231 26.47 -11.83 3.58
CA GLN A 231 26.95 -10.65 2.84
C GLN A 231 26.32 -9.37 3.37
N SER A 232 27.18 -8.42 3.72
CA SER A 232 26.79 -7.07 4.10
C SER A 232 26.93 -6.11 2.91
N LYS A 233 25.92 -5.28 2.68
CA LYS A 233 25.92 -4.21 1.66
C LYS A 233 25.77 -2.86 2.36
N THR A 234 26.71 -1.95 2.13
CA THR A 234 26.56 -0.55 2.54
C THR A 234 25.54 0.13 1.63
N LEU A 235 24.44 0.63 2.21
CA LEU A 235 23.39 1.36 1.51
C LEU A 235 23.59 2.87 1.58
N PHE A 236 24.27 3.34 2.63
CA PHE A 236 24.59 4.74 2.87
C PHE A 236 25.80 4.85 3.78
N GLU A 237 26.65 5.84 3.52
CA GLU A 237 27.78 6.20 4.38
C GLU A 237 28.08 7.70 4.24
N SER A 238 28.40 8.36 5.34
CA SER A 238 28.72 9.78 5.41
C SER A 238 29.81 10.02 6.46
N ASP A 239 30.85 10.76 6.08
CA ASP A 239 31.95 11.18 6.96
C ASP A 239 31.67 12.52 7.67
N GLN A 240 30.54 13.17 7.39
CA GLN A 240 30.18 14.50 7.91
C GLN A 240 30.07 14.55 9.44
N TYR A 241 29.92 13.39 10.08
CA TYR A 241 29.75 13.25 11.53
C TYR A 241 31.02 12.73 12.21
N THR A 242 32.13 12.67 11.48
CA THR A 242 33.44 12.29 12.03
C THR A 242 33.83 13.24 13.18
N GLY A 243 34.28 12.68 14.29
CA GLY A 243 34.67 13.43 15.49
C GLY A 243 33.51 13.90 16.37
N TRP A 244 32.25 13.63 16.01
CA TRP A 244 31.12 13.89 16.89
C TRP A 244 31.17 12.94 18.09
N SER A 245 31.07 13.52 19.29
CA SER A 245 31.07 12.79 20.55
C SER A 245 30.02 13.36 21.50
N TRP A 246 29.33 12.45 22.18
CA TRP A 246 28.38 12.80 23.22
C TRP A 246 29.12 12.86 24.56
N LEU A 247 29.16 14.05 25.16
CA LEU A 247 29.92 14.35 26.38
C LEU A 247 29.03 14.36 27.64
N GLU A 248 27.71 14.37 27.46
CA GLU A 248 26.76 14.34 28.57
C GLU A 248 26.47 12.90 29.03
N ASN A 249 26.05 12.75 30.29
CA ASN A 249 25.83 11.42 30.89
C ASN A 249 24.63 10.66 30.31
N SER A 250 23.74 11.35 29.60
CA SER A 250 22.54 10.75 29.03
C SER A 250 22.06 11.54 27.82
N TYR A 251 21.42 10.86 26.89
CA TYR A 251 20.66 11.52 25.83
C TYR A 251 19.33 12.09 26.35
N PRO A 252 18.72 13.06 25.64
CA PRO A 252 17.35 13.47 25.91
C PRO A 252 16.38 12.28 25.92
N SER A 253 15.36 12.36 26.77
CA SER A 253 14.37 11.30 26.96
C SER A 253 13.36 11.21 25.82
N ASP A 254 13.13 12.31 25.11
CA ASP A 254 12.21 12.43 23.96
C ASP A 254 12.91 12.26 22.61
N ARG A 255 14.14 11.73 22.61
CA ARG A 255 14.83 11.34 21.38
C ARG A 255 14.01 10.29 20.63
N THR A 256 14.05 10.36 19.30
CA THR A 256 13.24 9.49 18.45
C THR A 256 14.09 8.87 17.35
N PHE A 257 13.91 7.58 17.15
CA PHE A 257 14.36 6.85 15.96
C PHE A 257 13.11 6.37 15.23
N GLY A 258 13.12 6.39 13.91
CA GLY A 258 11.90 6.13 13.14
C GLY A 258 12.17 5.52 11.79
N ILE A 259 11.18 4.76 11.33
CA ILE A 259 11.10 4.21 9.97
C ILE A 259 9.81 4.72 9.36
N LEU A 260 9.90 5.53 8.32
CA LEU A 260 8.74 6.07 7.62
C LEU A 260 8.54 5.26 6.34
N LEU A 261 7.54 4.36 6.38
CA LEU A 261 7.13 3.53 5.23
C LEU A 261 6.09 4.24 4.33
N GLN A 262 5.57 5.37 4.79
CA GLN A 262 4.60 6.21 4.12
C GLN A 262 4.89 7.68 4.43
N ASP A 263 4.39 8.56 3.58
CA ASP A 263 4.53 9.99 3.77
C ASP A 263 3.70 10.47 4.99
N PRO A 264 4.34 10.91 6.09
CA PRO A 264 3.61 11.34 7.29
C PRO A 264 2.72 12.56 7.03
N ARG A 265 2.97 13.33 5.96
CA ARG A 265 2.15 14.49 5.57
C ARG A 265 0.78 14.11 5.01
N THR A 266 0.60 12.84 4.67
CA THR A 266 -0.70 12.30 4.25
C THR A 266 -1.53 11.76 5.41
N SER A 267 -0.95 11.76 6.62
CA SER A 267 -1.61 11.36 7.88
C SER A 267 -1.77 12.58 8.80
N ASP A 268 -2.70 12.51 9.76
CA ASP A 268 -2.90 13.54 10.80
C ASP A 268 -1.76 13.58 11.85
N SER A 269 -0.56 13.10 11.50
CA SER A 269 0.59 12.92 12.40
C SER A 269 1.75 13.89 12.09
N THR A 270 1.50 14.99 11.38
CA THR A 270 2.55 15.97 11.02
C THR A 270 3.17 16.65 12.24
N ASP A 271 2.41 16.80 13.32
CA ASP A 271 2.84 17.51 14.53
C ASP A 271 3.97 16.78 15.29
N LEU A 272 4.21 15.51 14.96
CA LEU A 272 5.28 14.71 15.55
C LEU A 272 6.66 14.98 14.94
N TYR A 273 6.74 15.74 13.84
CA TYR A 273 7.97 15.95 13.09
C TYR A 273 8.31 17.44 12.98
N PRO A 274 9.59 17.84 13.16
CA PRO A 274 10.04 19.20 12.90
C PRO A 274 9.75 19.63 11.45
N SER A 275 9.46 20.92 11.24
CA SER A 275 9.17 21.46 9.90
C SER A 275 10.30 21.21 8.90
N SER A 276 11.56 21.29 9.34
CA SER A 276 12.73 20.97 8.51
C SER A 276 12.73 19.53 7.99
N VAL A 277 12.22 18.59 8.79
CA VAL A 277 12.06 17.18 8.40
C VAL A 277 10.95 17.08 7.36
N LEU A 278 9.77 17.66 7.64
CA LEU A 278 8.64 17.65 6.70
C LEU A 278 9.00 18.30 5.35
N ASP A 279 9.83 19.33 5.35
CA ASP A 279 10.35 19.97 4.14
C ASP A 279 11.29 19.04 3.37
N ALA A 280 12.22 18.36 4.05
CA ALA A 280 13.12 17.40 3.43
C ALA A 280 12.37 16.19 2.84
N LEU A 281 11.22 15.79 3.42
CA LEU A 281 10.37 14.73 2.88
C LEU A 281 9.69 15.10 1.54
N LYS A 282 9.66 16.38 1.14
CA LYS A 282 9.02 16.83 -0.12
C LYS A 282 9.63 16.22 -1.37
N SER A 283 10.92 15.92 -1.35
CA SER A 283 11.63 15.35 -2.51
C SER A 283 11.61 13.82 -2.55
N ILE A 284 11.01 13.15 -1.56
CA ILE A 284 11.06 11.69 -1.42
C ILE A 284 9.82 11.06 -2.05
N ASP A 285 10.04 10.09 -2.94
CA ASP A 285 8.97 9.27 -3.51
C ASP A 285 8.75 8.03 -2.64
N PHE A 286 7.80 8.10 -1.72
CA PHE A 286 7.47 7.00 -0.79
C PHE A 286 6.94 5.73 -1.49
N ASN A 287 6.64 5.76 -2.80
CA ASN A 287 6.34 4.54 -3.54
C ASN A 287 7.60 3.72 -3.86
N LYS A 288 8.75 4.40 -3.96
CA LYS A 288 10.04 3.81 -4.31
C LYS A 288 11.02 3.79 -3.15
N GLN A 289 10.78 4.62 -2.14
CA GLN A 289 11.70 4.81 -1.03
C GLN A 289 10.98 4.68 0.31
N PHE A 290 11.73 4.32 1.33
CA PHE A 290 11.35 4.52 2.72
C PHE A 290 12.41 5.39 3.40
N VAL A 291 12.08 5.95 4.56
CA VAL A 291 12.99 6.88 5.25
C VAL A 291 13.38 6.32 6.60
N LEU A 292 14.67 6.36 6.89
CA LEU A 292 15.21 6.20 8.23
C LEU A 292 15.42 7.58 8.83
N TYR A 293 14.90 7.79 10.04
CA TYR A 293 14.82 9.08 10.70
C TYR A 293 15.41 9.02 12.10
N THR A 294 16.13 10.07 12.48
CA THR A 294 16.65 10.27 13.84
C THR A 294 16.39 11.69 14.33
N SER A 295 16.13 11.83 15.62
CA SER A 295 15.93 13.12 16.29
C SER A 295 16.44 13.07 17.72
N LEU A 296 17.12 14.13 18.14
CA LEU A 296 17.50 14.32 19.55
C LEU A 296 16.31 14.68 20.43
N GLY A 297 15.16 15.02 19.86
CA GLY A 297 14.05 15.58 20.61
C GLY A 297 14.34 17.03 21.03
N THR A 298 13.97 17.39 22.25
CA THR A 298 14.05 18.76 22.75
C THR A 298 15.45 19.07 23.28
N VAL A 299 16.23 19.79 22.48
CA VAL A 299 17.57 20.28 22.85
C VAL A 299 17.67 21.80 22.69
N THR A 300 18.54 22.43 23.48
CA THR A 300 18.82 23.86 23.32
C THR A 300 19.60 24.10 22.03
N SER A 301 19.53 25.32 21.49
CA SER A 301 20.26 25.73 20.28
C SER A 301 21.75 25.98 20.56
N GLN A 302 22.43 25.03 21.20
CA GLN A 302 23.77 25.15 21.78
C GLN A 302 24.74 24.10 21.22
N GLY A 303 24.72 23.87 19.90
CA GLY A 303 25.69 22.98 19.25
C GLY A 303 25.44 21.48 19.36
N TYR A 304 24.26 21.05 19.82
CA TYR A 304 23.86 19.65 19.76
C TYR A 304 23.75 19.14 18.32
N GLY A 305 23.94 17.85 18.12
CA GLY A 305 23.86 17.24 16.79
C GLY A 305 23.47 15.78 16.83
N ILE A 306 22.64 15.34 15.88
CA ILE A 306 22.46 13.93 15.54
C ILE A 306 22.50 13.74 14.01
N GLY A 307 23.04 12.61 13.58
CA GLY A 307 23.22 12.27 12.18
C GLY A 307 23.27 10.76 11.95
N ILE A 308 22.75 10.30 10.82
CA ILE A 308 22.90 8.91 10.38
C ILE A 308 24.25 8.81 9.67
N GLU A 309 25.21 8.11 10.25
CA GLU A 309 26.56 7.94 9.67
C GLU A 309 26.57 6.86 8.60
N ARG A 310 25.95 5.71 8.88
CA ARG A 310 26.08 4.54 8.02
C ARG A 310 24.85 3.64 8.11
N ILE A 311 24.46 3.06 6.97
CA ILE A 311 23.40 2.05 6.89
C ILE A 311 23.97 0.82 6.19
N ILE A 312 24.03 -0.29 6.91
CA ILE A 312 24.47 -1.58 6.39
C ILE A 312 23.27 -2.52 6.39
N GLN A 313 23.03 -3.17 5.25
CA GLN A 313 22.10 -4.29 5.13
C GLN A 313 22.88 -5.60 5.19
N THR A 314 22.49 -6.54 6.06
CA THR A 314 23.07 -7.89 6.13
C THR A 314 21.94 -8.90 5.99
N GLY A 315 21.88 -9.59 4.86
CA GLY A 315 20.67 -10.34 4.49
C GLY A 315 19.46 -9.40 4.42
N ASN A 316 18.43 -9.70 5.22
CA ASN A 316 17.21 -8.88 5.30
C ASN A 316 17.24 -7.81 6.40
N ASP A 317 18.28 -7.80 7.26
CA ASP A 317 18.35 -6.91 8.41
C ASP A 317 19.19 -5.66 8.13
N TYR A 318 18.87 -4.58 8.82
CA TYR A 318 19.54 -3.28 8.70
C TYR A 318 20.18 -2.88 10.02
N THR A 319 21.42 -2.43 9.95
CA THR A 319 22.12 -1.73 11.03
C THR A 319 22.32 -0.27 10.63
N VAL A 320 21.77 0.63 11.43
CA VAL A 320 21.83 2.08 11.24
C VAL A 320 22.73 2.67 12.31
N THR A 321 23.94 3.06 11.94
CA THR A 321 24.88 3.72 12.84
C THR A 321 24.55 5.21 12.93
N VAL A 322 24.31 5.68 14.15
CA VAL A 322 23.97 7.06 14.46
C VAL A 322 25.10 7.71 15.23
N ARG A 323 25.49 8.91 14.80
CA ARG A 323 26.45 9.77 15.51
C ARG A 323 25.69 10.89 16.18
N ALA A 324 26.10 11.23 17.39
CA ALA A 324 25.56 12.36 18.13
C ALA A 324 26.68 13.17 18.76
N LYS A 325 26.42 14.47 18.97
CA LYS A 325 27.29 15.35 19.74
C LYS A 325 26.49 16.19 20.73
N SER A 326 27.11 16.45 21.88
CA SER A 326 26.67 17.45 22.85
C SER A 326 27.75 18.53 22.97
N PRO A 327 27.39 19.75 23.41
CA PRO A 327 28.39 20.79 23.62
C PRO A 327 29.38 20.42 24.74
N ALA A 328 30.63 20.84 24.56
CA ALA A 328 31.60 20.79 25.66
C ALA A 328 31.27 21.85 26.71
N VAL A 329 31.46 21.50 27.98
CA VAL A 329 31.30 22.43 29.10
C VAL A 329 32.27 23.60 28.91
N GLY A 330 31.73 24.83 28.86
CA GLY A 330 32.54 26.05 28.72
C GLY A 330 33.02 26.38 27.30
N ALA A 331 32.47 25.74 26.25
CA ALA A 331 32.81 26.08 24.87
C ALA A 331 32.47 27.56 24.56
N ALA A 332 33.48 28.32 24.12
CA ALA A 332 33.36 29.76 23.84
C ALA A 332 32.51 30.07 22.58
N SER A 333 32.41 29.13 21.64
CA SER A 333 31.51 29.20 20.50
C SER A 333 30.75 27.89 20.36
N LEU A 334 29.44 27.99 20.17
CA LEU A 334 28.57 26.82 20.03
C LEU A 334 28.15 26.73 18.56
N PRO A 335 28.48 25.63 17.87
CA PRO A 335 28.08 25.46 16.47
C PRO A 335 26.55 25.42 16.33
N THR A 336 26.06 25.51 15.10
CA THR A 336 24.62 25.35 14.83
C THR A 336 24.14 23.97 15.28
N THR A 337 22.96 23.94 15.92
CA THR A 337 22.33 22.69 16.36
C THR A 337 21.72 21.96 15.17
N LYS A 338 22.04 20.67 15.02
CA LYS A 338 21.39 19.74 14.07
C LYS A 338 20.55 18.75 14.87
N SER A 339 19.29 19.08 15.12
CA SER A 339 18.42 18.30 16.01
C SER A 339 17.85 17.01 15.38
N SER A 340 17.94 16.86 14.06
CA SER A 340 17.43 15.70 13.34
C SER A 340 18.20 15.40 12.06
N ASP A 341 18.07 14.17 11.58
CA ASP A 341 18.61 13.73 10.31
C ASP A 341 17.74 12.63 9.70
N LEU A 342 17.81 12.49 8.38
CA LEU A 342 17.08 11.45 7.65
C LEU A 342 17.84 10.98 6.43
N VAL A 343 17.63 9.70 6.08
CA VAL A 343 18.16 9.10 4.85
C VAL A 343 17.05 8.33 4.17
N ALA A 344 16.84 8.61 2.88
CA ALA A 344 15.93 7.84 2.03
C ALA A 344 16.65 6.61 1.47
N ILE A 345 16.04 5.45 1.63
CA ILE A 345 16.55 4.16 1.15
C ILE A 345 15.58 3.59 0.13
N ASP A 346 16.13 2.97 -0.91
CA ASP A 346 15.33 2.27 -1.93
C ASP A 346 14.50 1.16 -1.28
N ARG A 347 13.19 1.22 -1.47
CA ARG A 347 12.21 0.29 -0.89
C ARG A 347 12.35 -1.12 -1.44
N SER A 348 12.95 -1.29 -2.62
CA SER A 348 13.26 -2.62 -3.18
C SER A 348 14.28 -3.40 -2.35
N THR A 349 14.98 -2.75 -1.42
CA THR A 349 15.90 -3.43 -0.50
C THR A 349 15.17 -4.21 0.61
N LEU A 350 13.89 -3.89 0.88
CA LEU A 350 13.09 -4.57 1.89
C LEU A 350 12.49 -5.86 1.31
N ASP A 351 12.75 -6.99 1.96
CA ASP A 351 12.11 -8.26 1.64
C ASP A 351 11.20 -8.68 2.80
N PHE A 352 9.88 -8.68 2.57
CA PHE A 352 8.90 -9.07 3.59
C PHE A 352 8.54 -10.55 3.53
N SER A 353 9.29 -11.39 2.79
CA SER A 353 9.17 -12.84 2.87
C SER A 353 9.50 -13.37 4.27
N ASP A 354 10.38 -12.68 4.98
CA ASP A 354 10.69 -12.85 6.40
C ASP A 354 10.55 -11.51 7.15
N PRO A 355 10.43 -11.51 8.49
CA PRO A 355 10.48 -10.28 9.28
C PRO A 355 11.79 -9.51 9.03
N VAL A 356 11.67 -8.21 8.77
CA VAL A 356 12.82 -7.30 8.57
C VAL A 356 13.17 -6.68 9.93
N THR A 357 14.40 -6.84 10.40
CA THR A 357 14.88 -6.14 11.59
C THR A 357 15.68 -4.89 11.23
N ILE A 358 15.34 -3.75 11.82
CA ILE A 358 16.10 -2.51 11.67
C ILE A 358 16.58 -2.08 13.06
N THR A 359 17.90 -2.05 13.24
CA THR A 359 18.55 -1.73 14.52
C THR A 359 19.32 -0.41 14.39
N PHE A 360 18.97 0.56 15.22
CA PHE A 360 19.73 1.79 15.39
C PHE A 360 20.79 1.56 16.46
N VAL A 361 22.05 1.87 16.17
CA VAL A 361 23.18 1.73 17.08
C VAL A 361 23.96 3.04 17.17
N ASP A 362 24.65 3.26 18.28
CA ASP A 362 25.60 4.36 18.40
C ASP A 362 26.94 4.04 17.69
N ALA A 363 27.89 4.97 17.79
CA ALA A 363 29.24 4.82 17.24
C ALA A 363 30.03 3.62 17.77
N ASN A 364 29.67 3.10 18.95
CA ASN A 364 30.30 1.97 19.61
C ASN A 364 29.55 0.65 19.38
N GLY A 365 28.46 0.68 18.59
CA GLY A 365 27.61 -0.48 18.34
C GLY A 365 26.57 -0.76 19.42
N ILE A 366 26.40 0.14 20.41
CA ILE A 366 25.36 0.00 21.45
C ILE A 366 23.99 0.25 20.81
N THR A 367 23.06 -0.68 21.02
CA THR A 367 21.70 -0.56 20.49
C THR A 367 20.95 0.61 21.15
N LEU A 368 20.46 1.52 20.32
CA LEU A 368 19.64 2.67 20.70
C LEU A 368 18.15 2.39 20.53
N SER A 369 17.78 1.68 19.45
CA SER A 369 16.41 1.24 19.16
C SER A 369 16.42 0.05 18.21
N LYS A 370 15.38 -0.78 18.26
CA LYS A 370 15.22 -1.95 17.40
C LYS A 370 13.76 -2.09 16.98
N TYR A 371 13.54 -2.25 15.68
CA TYR A 371 12.24 -2.45 15.07
C TYR A 371 12.21 -3.77 14.32
N THR A 372 11.07 -4.44 14.35
CA THR A 372 10.80 -5.60 13.50
C THR A 372 9.58 -5.31 12.66
N LEU A 373 9.76 -5.28 11.35
CA LEU A 373 8.69 -5.05 10.40
C LEU A 373 8.17 -6.41 9.91
N THR A 374 6.86 -6.59 9.94
CA THR A 374 6.18 -7.80 9.47
C THR A 374 5.05 -7.43 8.54
N LEU A 375 4.82 -8.24 7.51
CA LEU A 375 3.62 -8.13 6.70
C LEU A 375 2.44 -8.66 7.54
N ARG A 376 1.41 -7.84 7.76
CA ARG A 376 0.15 -8.31 8.32
C ARG A 376 -0.82 -8.63 7.19
N TYR A 377 -1.24 -9.88 7.12
CA TYR A 377 -2.22 -10.40 6.15
C TYR A 377 -3.66 -10.12 6.59
#